data_AF-A0A453CXG8-F1
#
_entry.id   AF-A0A453CXG8-F1
#
_cell.length_a   1.000
_cell.length_b   1.000
_cell.length_c   1.000
_cell.angle_alpha   90.00
_cell.angle_beta   90.00
_cell.angle_gamma   90.00
#
_symmetry.space_group_name_H-M   'P 1'
#
loop_
_entity.id
_entity.type
_entity.pdbx_description
1 polymer ?
#
loop_
_entity_poly.entity_id
_entity_poly.type
_entity_poly.pdbx_seq_one_letter_code
_entity_poly.pdbx_strand_id
1 'polypeptide(L)'
;MGTLLHQVFQAGLLEDVPSRQFLEQHAKEVLLNNLESLYACGASERSTHSILIEAIPKMLNWYKSFMKGSKSTNVDFGHTEGRKTVEVTEMMDIEEMAWAPRYGLKGIIDASVISRVNSCGGGSYDKVMPLEFKTGKSTSGQSAMEHSAQVILYTLLMSERYLNTDIDMGLLYYLHTDQTLGIKVKRSDLIGLMMRRNELASEILKASFSQSFPAMLQSPSSCTGCRHLTSCTIYHKVHGGNTATSGLGDLFDNLVNHLSVAHHNFLKHWDRLIDLEARTSQVKKKEILLPLHYNSGSKSSAPSFYVLDMKNEHSVDSSGKSKRYIYNFVREKMQPEAAGHSEPQAESLDFNLKSGDCVVLSTQSGRIAVANGSIRDISRSHITVSLSRRLRLPGSSSLLEQGDLQRELWRIDKDEFSSSFATMRFNLVQLFSQKPQNTKLRKLVVDLEGSQV
;
A
#
# COMPACT_ATOMS: atom_id res chain seq x y z
N MET A 1 -3.60 -17.94 1.64
CA MET A 1 -2.80 -18.65 0.61
C MET A 1 -1.96 -17.71 -0.23
N GLY A 2 -2.57 -16.79 -1.01
CA GLY A 2 -1.82 -15.85 -1.87
C GLY A 2 -0.69 -15.11 -1.13
N THR A 3 -0.99 -14.53 0.04
CA THR A 3 0.00 -13.88 0.91
C THR A 3 1.22 -14.75 1.23
N LEU A 4 1.01 -16.04 1.56
CA LEU A 4 2.10 -16.95 1.90
C LEU A 4 2.96 -17.27 0.67
N LEU A 5 2.33 -17.43 -0.50
CA LEU A 5 3.06 -17.64 -1.75
C LEU A 5 3.88 -16.40 -2.15
N HIS A 6 3.37 -15.19 -1.92
CA HIS A 6 4.14 -13.96 -2.11
C HIS A 6 5.37 -13.95 -1.20
N GLN A 7 5.22 -14.22 0.09
CA GLN A 7 6.34 -14.23 1.04
C GLN A 7 7.43 -15.25 0.63
N VAL A 8 7.04 -16.46 0.21
CA VAL A 8 8.00 -17.46 -0.29
C VAL A 8 8.68 -17.00 -1.58
N PHE A 9 7.92 -16.41 -2.51
CA PHE A 9 8.48 -15.91 -3.77
C PHE A 9 9.43 -14.72 -3.55
N GLN A 10 9.08 -13.79 -2.67
CA GLN A 10 9.91 -12.64 -2.33
C GLN A 10 11.19 -13.04 -1.63
N ALA A 11 11.16 -14.05 -0.76
CA ALA A 11 12.37 -14.57 -0.13
C ALA A 11 13.36 -15.14 -1.17
N GLY A 12 12.85 -15.82 -2.20
CA GLY A 12 13.69 -16.29 -3.30
C GLY A 12 14.29 -15.18 -4.16
N LEU A 13 13.61 -14.02 -4.28
CA LEU A 13 14.14 -12.85 -5.00
C LEU A 13 15.32 -12.18 -4.27
N LEU A 14 15.46 -12.39 -2.96
CA LEU A 14 16.58 -11.82 -2.19
C LEU A 14 17.86 -12.65 -2.28
N GLU A 15 17.79 -13.86 -2.84
CA GLU A 15 18.92 -14.75 -3.07
C GLU A 15 19.40 -14.64 -4.52
N ASP A 16 20.72 -14.65 -4.75
CA ASP A 16 21.26 -14.65 -6.11
C ASP A 16 20.82 -15.90 -6.89
N VAL A 17 20.87 -17.08 -6.24
CA VAL A 17 20.46 -18.37 -6.81
C VAL A 17 19.67 -19.18 -5.77
N PRO A 18 18.34 -18.99 -5.66
CA PRO A 18 17.54 -19.67 -4.67
C PRO A 18 17.50 -21.19 -4.94
N SER A 19 17.78 -21.98 -3.89
CA SER A 19 17.68 -23.44 -3.94
C SER A 19 16.29 -23.94 -3.55
N ARG A 20 15.95 -25.17 -3.96
CA ARG A 20 14.70 -25.81 -3.54
C ARG A 20 14.62 -25.96 -2.02
N GLN A 21 15.69 -26.42 -1.40
CA GLN A 21 15.76 -26.61 0.05
C GLN A 21 15.55 -25.30 0.81
N PHE A 22 16.11 -24.19 0.30
CA PHE A 22 15.92 -22.86 0.87
C PHE A 22 14.44 -22.45 0.86
N LEU A 23 13.78 -22.55 -0.30
CA LEU A 23 12.36 -22.17 -0.41
C LEU A 23 11.44 -23.09 0.40
N GLU A 24 11.74 -24.39 0.47
CA GLU A 24 10.97 -25.34 1.29
C GLU A 24 11.13 -25.05 2.79
N GLN A 25 12.33 -24.66 3.23
CA GLN A 25 12.57 -24.22 4.60
C GLN A 25 11.83 -22.91 4.89
N HIS A 26 11.91 -21.93 4.01
CA HIS A 26 11.22 -20.66 4.17
C HIS A 26 9.69 -20.82 4.15
N ALA A 27 9.16 -21.74 3.35
CA ALA A 27 7.74 -22.08 3.36
C ALA A 27 7.24 -22.55 4.73
N LYS A 28 8.07 -23.30 5.49
CA LYS A 28 7.76 -23.70 6.87
C LYS A 28 7.77 -22.51 7.82
N GLU A 29 8.76 -21.63 7.70
CA GLU A 29 8.86 -20.41 8.52
C GLU A 29 7.66 -19.49 8.30
N VAL A 30 7.30 -19.26 7.04
CA VAL A 30 6.12 -18.48 6.63
C VAL A 30 4.84 -19.10 7.20
N LEU A 31 4.71 -20.43 7.17
CA LEU A 31 3.56 -21.12 7.74
C LEU A 31 3.45 -20.88 9.26
N LEU A 32 4.55 -21.07 9.99
CA LEU A 32 4.64 -20.87 11.44
C LEU A 32 4.33 -19.42 11.84
N ASN A 33 4.85 -18.45 11.08
CA ASN A 33 4.62 -17.03 11.33
C ASN A 33 3.17 -16.59 11.07
N ASN A 34 2.37 -17.41 10.40
CA ASN A 34 1.00 -17.07 10.00
C ASN A 34 -0.07 -18.01 10.61
N LEU A 35 0.26 -18.83 11.63
CA LEU A 35 -0.67 -19.80 12.24
C LEU A 35 -1.99 -19.17 12.71
N GLU A 36 -1.93 -17.98 13.32
CA GLU A 36 -3.12 -17.24 13.78
C GLU A 36 -4.11 -16.97 12.63
N SER A 37 -3.58 -16.56 11.47
CA SER A 37 -4.36 -16.31 10.25
C SER A 37 -4.94 -17.59 9.66
N LEU A 38 -4.20 -18.71 9.71
CA LEU A 38 -4.69 -20.02 9.27
C LEU A 38 -5.88 -20.46 10.14
N TYR A 39 -5.73 -20.35 11.46
CA TYR A 39 -6.78 -20.66 12.42
C TYR A 39 -8.03 -19.80 12.19
N ALA A 40 -7.87 -18.48 12.04
CA ALA A 40 -8.97 -17.55 11.77
C ALA A 40 -9.73 -17.88 10.47
N CYS A 41 -9.06 -18.47 9.48
CA CYS A 41 -9.67 -18.89 8.21
C CYS A 41 -10.23 -20.32 8.25
N GLY A 42 -10.06 -21.07 9.34
CA GLY A 42 -10.39 -22.49 9.40
C GLY A 42 -9.55 -23.37 8.45
N ALA A 43 -8.35 -22.91 8.08
CA ALA A 43 -7.49 -23.60 7.12
C ALA A 43 -6.59 -24.64 7.83
N SER A 44 -6.37 -25.79 7.20
CA SER A 44 -5.46 -26.82 7.71
C SER A 44 -4.01 -26.48 7.39
N GLU A 45 -3.15 -26.50 8.40
CA GLU A 45 -1.70 -26.33 8.28
C GLU A 45 -1.11 -27.31 7.24
N ARG A 46 -1.45 -28.60 7.35
CA ARG A 46 -0.96 -29.65 6.43
C ARG A 46 -1.34 -29.37 4.98
N SER A 47 -2.60 -29.00 4.74
CA SER A 47 -3.07 -28.68 3.38
C SER A 47 -2.39 -27.44 2.82
N THR A 48 -2.18 -26.42 3.67
CA THR A 48 -1.53 -25.16 3.29
C THR A 48 -0.06 -25.38 2.95
N HIS A 49 0.65 -26.18 3.76
CA HIS A 49 2.03 -26.56 3.50
C HIS A 49 2.16 -27.32 2.17
N SER A 50 1.27 -28.29 1.88
CA SER A 50 1.30 -29.02 0.59
C SER A 50 1.23 -28.06 -0.60
N ILE A 51 0.29 -27.09 -0.56
CA ILE A 51 0.12 -26.10 -1.63
C ILE A 51 1.36 -25.22 -1.79
N LEU A 52 2.02 -24.83 -0.69
CA LEU A 52 3.29 -24.08 -0.76
C LEU A 52 4.37 -24.90 -1.47
N ILE A 53 4.57 -26.15 -1.07
CA ILE A 53 5.60 -27.03 -1.63
C ILE A 53 5.33 -27.33 -3.11
N GLU A 54 4.08 -27.53 -3.50
CA GLU A 54 3.67 -27.75 -4.90
C GLU A 54 3.95 -26.54 -5.80
N ALA A 55 3.98 -25.33 -5.26
CA ALA A 55 4.26 -24.11 -6.01
C ALA A 55 5.75 -23.84 -6.24
N ILE A 56 6.62 -24.32 -5.34
CA ILE A 56 8.07 -24.06 -5.36
C ILE A 56 8.74 -24.40 -6.71
N PRO A 57 8.45 -25.54 -7.37
CA PRO A 57 9.06 -25.86 -8.66
C PRO A 57 8.85 -24.78 -9.73
N LYS A 58 7.67 -24.13 -9.76
CA LYS A 58 7.37 -23.05 -10.71
C LYS A 58 8.13 -21.76 -10.37
N MET A 59 8.19 -21.41 -9.08
CA MET A 59 9.00 -20.28 -8.62
C MET A 59 10.48 -20.47 -8.99
N LEU A 60 11.03 -21.66 -8.76
CA LEU A 60 12.41 -22.02 -9.15
C LEU A 60 12.63 -21.93 -10.65
N ASN A 61 11.65 -22.35 -11.46
CA ASN A 61 11.72 -22.20 -12.91
C ASN A 61 11.81 -20.72 -13.30
N TRP A 62 10.97 -19.87 -12.70
CA TRP A 62 11.00 -18.43 -12.94
C TRP A 62 12.36 -17.81 -12.59
N TYR A 63 12.94 -18.10 -11.41
CA TYR A 63 14.26 -17.56 -11.04
C TYR A 63 15.33 -17.99 -12.04
N LYS A 64 15.35 -19.27 -12.43
CA LYS A 64 16.31 -19.79 -13.42
C LYS A 64 16.16 -19.16 -14.80
N SER A 65 14.97 -18.70 -15.16
CA SER A 65 14.67 -18.07 -16.45
C SER A 65 15.02 -16.59 -16.48
N PHE A 66 14.87 -15.88 -15.36
CA PHE A 66 14.92 -14.41 -15.33
C PHE A 66 16.07 -13.83 -14.51
N MET A 67 16.59 -14.51 -13.49
CA MET A 67 17.68 -13.97 -12.67
C MET A 67 19.03 -14.03 -13.40
N LYS A 68 19.96 -13.18 -12.96
CA LYS A 68 21.29 -12.99 -13.55
C LYS A 68 22.02 -14.30 -13.87
N GLY A 69 22.53 -14.41 -15.10
CA GLY A 69 23.24 -15.60 -15.59
C GLY A 69 22.33 -16.69 -16.18
N SER A 70 21.03 -16.40 -16.36
CA SER A 70 20.09 -17.25 -17.08
C SER A 70 20.25 -17.19 -18.60
N LYS A 71 19.62 -18.15 -19.30
CA LYS A 71 19.35 -18.01 -20.74
C LYS A 71 18.25 -16.95 -20.87
N SER A 72 18.57 -15.79 -21.46
CA SER A 72 17.63 -14.67 -21.58
C SER A 72 16.29 -15.13 -22.11
N THR A 73 15.22 -14.94 -21.33
CA THR A 73 13.90 -15.50 -21.62
C THR A 73 13.08 -14.51 -22.45
N ASN A 74 12.37 -15.02 -23.44
CA ASN A 74 11.50 -14.23 -24.30
C ASN A 74 10.20 -13.88 -23.58
N VAL A 75 9.92 -12.57 -23.47
CA VAL A 75 8.71 -12.01 -22.90
C VAL A 75 7.98 -11.22 -23.99
N ASP A 76 6.67 -11.41 -24.09
CA ASP A 76 5.83 -10.67 -25.03
C ASP A 76 5.33 -9.37 -24.37
N PHE A 77 5.68 -8.22 -24.96
CA PHE A 77 5.21 -6.89 -24.55
C PHE A 77 4.02 -6.40 -25.39
N GLY A 78 3.34 -7.33 -26.06
CA GLY A 78 2.18 -7.08 -26.91
C GLY A 78 2.55 -6.62 -28.32
N HIS A 79 1.52 -6.41 -29.15
CA HIS A 79 1.68 -6.22 -30.60
C HIS A 79 2.64 -5.09 -31.03
N THR A 80 2.77 -4.02 -30.26
CA THR A 80 3.59 -2.85 -30.62
C THR A 80 5.07 -3.05 -30.32
N GLU A 81 5.40 -3.65 -29.18
CA GLU A 81 6.79 -3.85 -28.74
C GLU A 81 7.34 -5.22 -29.12
N GLY A 82 6.43 -6.17 -29.35
CA GLY A 82 6.72 -7.55 -29.69
C GLY A 82 7.41 -8.31 -28.56
N ARG A 83 8.02 -9.43 -28.95
CA ARG A 83 8.80 -10.29 -28.07
C ARG A 83 10.19 -9.70 -27.85
N LYS A 84 10.62 -9.59 -26.60
CA LYS A 84 11.96 -9.14 -26.20
C LYS A 84 12.58 -10.16 -25.25
N THR A 85 13.90 -10.25 -25.23
CA THR A 85 14.57 -11.06 -24.19
C THR A 85 14.82 -10.19 -22.97
N VAL A 86 14.48 -10.71 -21.80
CA VAL A 86 14.55 -9.99 -20.52
C VAL A 86 15.37 -10.79 -19.53
N GLU A 87 16.28 -10.10 -18.83
CA GLU A 87 17.05 -10.61 -17.70
C GLU A 87 16.94 -9.59 -16.55
N VAL A 88 16.56 -10.04 -15.37
CA VAL A 88 16.56 -9.24 -14.14
C VAL A 88 18.01 -9.19 -13.62
N THR A 89 18.61 -8.01 -13.68
CA THR A 89 20.01 -7.78 -13.33
C THR A 89 20.19 -7.35 -11.88
N GLU A 90 19.20 -6.65 -11.31
CA GLU A 90 19.23 -6.16 -9.93
C GLU A 90 17.82 -6.13 -9.32
N MET A 91 17.73 -6.55 -8.07
CA MET A 91 16.56 -6.42 -7.22
C MET A 91 16.72 -5.19 -6.33
N MET A 92 15.98 -4.11 -6.61
CA MET A 92 16.10 -2.85 -5.87
C MET A 92 15.35 -2.91 -4.54
N ASP A 93 14.09 -3.35 -4.58
CA ASP A 93 13.25 -3.51 -3.39
C ASP A 93 12.12 -4.54 -3.61
N ILE A 94 11.54 -5.02 -2.51
CA ILE A 94 10.36 -5.89 -2.46
C ILE A 94 9.31 -5.26 -1.54
N GLU A 95 8.02 -5.43 -1.81
CA GLU A 95 6.94 -4.77 -1.06
C GLU A 95 7.19 -3.27 -0.85
N GLU A 96 7.56 -2.59 -1.93
CA GLU A 96 7.93 -1.18 -1.91
C GLU A 96 6.67 -0.30 -1.83
N MET A 97 6.42 0.29 -0.67
CA MET A 97 5.37 1.30 -0.50
C MET A 97 5.75 2.56 -1.27
N ALA A 98 4.96 2.95 -2.27
CA ALA A 98 5.21 4.12 -3.09
C ALA A 98 4.02 5.07 -3.08
N TRP A 99 4.30 6.37 -2.90
CA TRP A 99 3.30 7.44 -2.96
C TRP A 99 3.60 8.31 -4.18
N ALA A 100 2.56 8.64 -4.93
CA ALA A 100 2.67 9.50 -6.09
C ALA A 100 1.57 10.58 -6.10
N PRO A 101 1.70 11.64 -5.28
CA PRO A 101 0.70 12.69 -5.14
C PRO A 101 0.43 13.45 -6.41
N ARG A 102 1.41 13.59 -7.32
CA ARG A 102 1.17 14.19 -8.65
C ARG A 102 0.07 13.44 -9.39
N TYR A 103 0.02 12.12 -9.20
CA TYR A 103 -0.98 11.25 -9.80
C TYR A 103 -2.12 10.87 -8.85
N GLY A 104 -2.13 11.36 -7.60
CA GLY A 104 -3.12 10.98 -6.59
C GLY A 104 -3.17 9.48 -6.33
N LEU A 105 -2.02 8.80 -6.41
CA LEU A 105 -1.90 7.35 -6.25
C LEU A 105 -1.04 7.01 -5.03
N LYS A 106 -1.34 5.84 -4.45
CA LYS A 106 -0.49 5.15 -3.48
C LYS A 106 -0.61 3.64 -3.70
N GLY A 107 0.44 2.88 -3.45
CA GLY A 107 0.42 1.44 -3.63
C GLY A 107 1.64 0.77 -3.01
N ILE A 108 1.63 -0.56 -3.00
CA ILE A 108 2.75 -1.41 -2.58
C ILE A 108 3.13 -2.24 -3.80
N ILE A 109 4.32 -2.01 -4.33
CA ILE A 109 4.85 -2.73 -5.48
C ILE A 109 5.46 -4.04 -4.98
N ASP A 110 5.05 -5.18 -5.54
CA ASP A 110 5.54 -6.50 -5.10
C ASP A 110 7.07 -6.59 -5.15
N ALA A 111 7.65 -6.18 -6.28
CA ALA A 111 9.08 -6.02 -6.44
C ALA A 111 9.43 -4.94 -7.47
N SER A 112 10.53 -4.23 -7.20
CA SER A 112 11.10 -3.19 -8.06
C SER A 112 12.45 -3.67 -8.56
N VAL A 113 12.60 -3.76 -9.89
CA VAL A 113 13.74 -4.44 -10.51
C VAL A 113 14.40 -3.59 -11.58
N ILE A 114 15.71 -3.79 -11.77
CA ILE A 114 16.40 -3.39 -13.00
C ILE A 114 16.47 -4.61 -13.90
N SER A 115 15.98 -4.45 -15.13
CA SER A 115 15.98 -5.51 -16.13
C SER A 115 16.75 -5.08 -17.37
N ARG A 116 17.65 -5.93 -17.84
CA ARG A 116 18.26 -5.81 -19.15
C ARG A 116 17.32 -6.33 -20.21
N VAL A 117 17.00 -5.48 -21.17
CA VAL A 117 16.10 -5.77 -22.28
C VAL A 117 16.89 -5.78 -23.57
N ASN A 118 16.96 -6.94 -24.24
CA ASN A 118 17.55 -7.00 -25.58
C ASN A 118 16.45 -6.98 -26.63
N SER A 119 16.55 -6.01 -27.54
CA SER A 119 15.71 -5.91 -28.72
C SER A 119 16.16 -6.92 -29.78
N CYS A 120 15.21 -7.45 -30.55
CA CYS A 120 15.50 -8.31 -31.70
C CYS A 120 16.41 -7.64 -32.75
N GLY A 121 16.52 -6.31 -32.74
CA GLY A 121 17.38 -5.52 -33.64
C GLY A 121 18.84 -5.32 -33.18
N GLY A 122 19.30 -6.00 -32.12
CA GLY A 122 20.73 -6.02 -31.73
C GLY A 122 21.17 -4.95 -30.71
N GLY A 123 20.23 -4.28 -30.03
CA GLY A 123 20.52 -3.36 -28.93
C GLY A 123 20.09 -3.90 -27.57
N SER A 124 20.87 -3.60 -26.54
CA SER A 124 20.57 -3.91 -25.14
C SER A 124 20.49 -2.61 -24.33
N TYR A 125 19.51 -2.51 -23.44
CA TYR A 125 19.40 -1.40 -22.50
C TYR A 125 18.84 -1.89 -21.17
N ASP A 126 19.23 -1.23 -20.09
CA ASP A 126 18.72 -1.51 -18.75
C ASP A 126 17.49 -0.62 -18.49
N LYS A 127 16.47 -1.20 -17.87
CA LYS A 127 15.19 -0.55 -17.60
C LYS A 127 14.74 -0.86 -16.19
N VAL A 128 14.34 0.18 -15.46
CA VAL A 128 13.64 0.02 -14.18
C VAL A 128 12.20 -0.41 -14.46
N MET A 129 11.74 -1.47 -13.81
CA MET A 129 10.41 -2.04 -14.00
C MET A 129 9.79 -2.49 -12.67
N PRO A 130 8.46 -2.35 -12.49
CA PRO A 130 7.73 -3.11 -11.48
C PRO A 130 7.57 -4.56 -11.94
N LEU A 131 7.70 -5.50 -11.01
CA LEU A 131 7.34 -6.90 -11.16
C LEU A 131 6.12 -7.18 -10.26
N GLU A 132 4.99 -7.52 -10.86
CA GLU A 132 3.78 -7.95 -10.16
C GLU A 132 3.67 -9.48 -10.19
N PHE A 133 3.39 -10.07 -9.03
CA PHE A 133 3.25 -11.50 -8.87
C PHE A 133 1.79 -11.89 -8.63
N LYS A 134 1.25 -12.84 -9.40
CA LYS A 134 -0.14 -13.29 -9.31
C LYS A 134 -0.23 -14.78 -9.06
N THR A 135 -0.86 -15.14 -7.94
CA THR A 135 -1.05 -16.53 -7.51
C THR A 135 -2.39 -17.14 -7.94
N GLY A 136 -3.33 -16.31 -8.40
CA GLY A 136 -4.71 -16.72 -8.71
C GLY A 136 -4.87 -17.48 -10.04
N LYS A 137 -6.01 -18.16 -10.20
CA LYS A 137 -6.36 -18.91 -11.42
C LYS A 137 -6.89 -18.05 -12.58
N SER A 138 -7.34 -16.83 -12.28
CA SER A 138 -7.94 -15.95 -13.27
C SER A 138 -6.87 -15.16 -14.00
N THR A 139 -6.52 -15.60 -15.21
CA THR A 139 -5.41 -15.04 -16.01
C THR A 139 -5.87 -14.50 -17.37
N SER A 140 -7.18 -14.42 -17.61
CA SER A 140 -7.77 -14.01 -18.89
C SER A 140 -8.96 -13.07 -18.69
N GLY A 141 -9.42 -12.45 -19.79
CA GLY A 141 -10.56 -11.54 -19.79
C GLY A 141 -10.35 -10.33 -18.88
N GLN A 142 -11.37 -10.00 -18.08
CA GLN A 142 -11.36 -8.82 -17.22
C GLN A 142 -10.21 -8.85 -16.18
N SER A 143 -9.94 -10.00 -15.55
CA SER A 143 -8.87 -10.09 -14.54
C SER A 143 -7.49 -9.79 -15.14
N ALA A 144 -7.22 -10.22 -16.37
CA ALA A 144 -5.97 -9.90 -17.05
C ALA A 144 -5.82 -8.40 -17.33
N MET A 145 -6.94 -7.73 -17.65
CA MET A 145 -6.97 -6.27 -17.81
C MET A 145 -6.73 -5.56 -16.47
N GLU A 146 -7.34 -6.03 -15.38
CA GLU A 146 -7.14 -5.48 -14.03
C GLU A 146 -5.68 -5.64 -13.56
N HIS A 147 -5.08 -6.80 -13.80
CA HIS A 147 -3.67 -7.03 -13.46
C HIS A 147 -2.73 -6.17 -14.32
N SER A 148 -3.01 -6.02 -15.61
CA SER A 148 -2.25 -5.11 -16.49
C SER A 148 -2.38 -3.65 -16.03
N ALA A 149 -3.59 -3.22 -15.67
CA ALA A 149 -3.85 -1.89 -15.13
C ALA A 149 -3.07 -1.63 -13.84
N GLN A 150 -2.97 -2.62 -12.95
CA GLN A 150 -2.18 -2.52 -11.72
C GLN A 150 -0.69 -2.27 -12.03
N VAL A 151 -0.11 -3.04 -12.95
CA VAL A 151 1.28 -2.85 -13.39
C VAL A 151 1.50 -1.45 -14.01
N ILE A 152 0.55 -0.97 -14.83
CA ILE A 152 0.61 0.38 -15.41
C ILE A 152 0.54 1.46 -14.32
N LEU A 153 -0.30 1.30 -13.30
CA LEU A 153 -0.35 2.23 -12.18
C LEU A 153 0.95 2.22 -11.37
N TYR A 154 1.61 1.07 -11.26
CA TYR A 154 2.92 0.97 -10.60
C TYR A 154 4.02 1.70 -11.35
N THR A 155 3.98 1.76 -12.69
CA THR A 155 4.97 2.57 -13.41
C THR A 155 4.84 4.05 -13.05
N LEU A 156 3.62 4.58 -12.86
CA LEU A 156 3.41 5.96 -12.38
C LEU A 156 3.92 6.16 -10.95
N LEU A 157 3.68 5.18 -10.06
CA LEU A 157 4.18 5.21 -8.68
C LEU A 157 5.71 5.25 -8.66
N MET A 158 6.36 4.38 -9.44
CA MET A 158 7.81 4.32 -9.53
C MET A 158 8.38 5.56 -10.20
N SER A 159 7.73 6.14 -11.22
CA SER A 159 8.25 7.35 -11.88
C SER A 159 8.42 8.52 -10.91
N GLU A 160 7.48 8.68 -9.98
CA GLU A 160 7.60 9.71 -8.94
C GLU A 160 8.59 9.29 -7.84
N ARG A 161 8.54 8.04 -7.40
CA ARG A 161 9.42 7.52 -6.32
C ARG A 161 10.91 7.55 -6.69
N TYR A 162 11.25 7.14 -7.90
CA TYR A 162 12.62 7.09 -8.42
C TYR A 162 13.03 8.39 -9.15
N LEU A 163 12.15 9.40 -9.19
CA LEU A 163 12.36 10.65 -9.95
C LEU A 163 12.78 10.41 -11.41
N ASN A 164 12.23 9.35 -12.02
CA ASN A 164 12.58 8.89 -13.35
C ASN A 164 11.32 8.77 -14.23
N THR A 165 11.22 9.62 -15.26
CA THR A 165 10.09 9.60 -16.19
C THR A 165 10.14 8.47 -17.21
N ASP A 166 11.25 7.74 -17.30
CA ASP A 166 11.47 6.66 -18.26
C ASP A 166 11.11 5.27 -17.68
N ILE A 167 10.03 5.20 -16.89
CA ILE A 167 9.49 3.93 -16.38
C ILE A 167 8.16 3.68 -17.09
N ASP A 168 8.23 2.92 -18.17
CA ASP A 168 7.10 2.68 -19.08
C ASP A 168 6.92 1.21 -19.46
N MET A 169 7.64 0.31 -18.77
CA MET A 169 7.53 -1.14 -18.90
C MET A 169 7.40 -1.79 -17.52
N GLY A 170 6.73 -2.94 -17.47
CA GLY A 170 6.62 -3.77 -16.28
C GLY A 170 6.51 -5.26 -16.61
N LEU A 171 6.70 -6.10 -15.60
CA LEU A 171 6.60 -7.55 -15.70
C LEU A 171 5.42 -8.05 -14.86
N LEU A 172 4.66 -9.00 -15.40
CA LEU A 172 3.53 -9.64 -14.73
C LEU A 172 3.71 -11.15 -14.75
N TYR A 173 3.96 -11.75 -13.59
CA TYR A 173 4.18 -13.19 -13.46
C TYR A 173 2.95 -13.89 -12.88
N TYR A 174 2.42 -14.87 -13.59
CA TYR A 174 1.35 -15.75 -13.15
C TYR A 174 1.89 -17.10 -12.68
N LEU A 175 1.89 -17.34 -11.37
CA LEU A 175 2.35 -18.60 -10.79
C LEU A 175 1.54 -19.81 -11.27
N HIS A 176 0.22 -19.64 -11.45
CA HIS A 176 -0.65 -20.75 -11.81
C HIS A 176 -0.29 -21.34 -13.19
N THR A 177 -0.06 -20.47 -14.18
CA THR A 177 0.26 -20.84 -15.57
C THR A 177 1.75 -20.88 -15.86
N ASP A 178 2.58 -20.46 -14.89
CA ASP A 178 4.03 -20.28 -15.04
C ASP A 178 4.40 -19.35 -16.22
N GLN A 179 3.59 -18.31 -16.45
CA GLN A 179 3.73 -17.39 -17.57
C GLN A 179 4.12 -16.00 -17.09
N THR A 180 5.12 -15.40 -17.72
CA THR A 180 5.48 -13.98 -17.54
C THR A 180 5.06 -13.18 -18.77
N LEU A 181 4.32 -12.09 -18.55
CA LEU A 181 3.92 -11.14 -19.57
C LEU A 181 4.67 -9.82 -19.38
N GLY A 182 5.00 -9.18 -20.49
CA GLY A 182 5.55 -7.84 -20.51
C GLY A 182 4.41 -6.83 -20.69
N ILE A 183 4.40 -5.79 -19.89
CA ILE A 183 3.42 -4.71 -19.99
C ILE A 183 4.15 -3.46 -20.48
N LYS A 184 3.84 -3.00 -21.70
CA LYS A 184 4.25 -1.68 -22.19
C LYS A 184 3.13 -0.68 -21.95
N VAL A 185 3.45 0.40 -21.25
CA VAL A 185 2.49 1.47 -20.97
C VAL A 185 2.16 2.23 -22.25
N LYS A 186 0.87 2.34 -22.56
CA LYS A 186 0.35 3.19 -23.64
C LYS A 186 -0.31 4.42 -23.07
N ARG A 187 -0.21 5.54 -23.80
CA ARG A 187 -0.85 6.81 -23.42
C ARG A 187 -2.37 6.67 -23.27
N SER A 188 -3.02 5.88 -24.14
CA SER A 188 -4.46 5.61 -24.05
C SER A 188 -4.86 4.96 -22.73
N ASP A 189 -4.06 4.01 -22.26
CA ASP A 189 -4.34 3.24 -21.05
C ASP A 189 -4.17 4.13 -19.83
N LEU A 190 -3.11 4.96 -19.81
CA LEU A 190 -2.91 5.97 -18.77
C LEU A 190 -4.07 6.95 -18.68
N ILE A 191 -4.55 7.47 -19.82
CA ILE A 191 -5.70 8.39 -19.85
C ILE A 191 -6.94 7.70 -19.26
N GLY A 192 -7.26 6.48 -19.71
CA GLY A 192 -8.41 5.73 -19.21
C GLY A 192 -8.33 5.47 -17.70
N LEU A 193 -7.17 5.03 -17.21
CA LEU A 193 -6.95 4.76 -15.79
C LEU A 193 -7.02 6.03 -14.94
N MET A 194 -6.45 7.14 -15.41
CA MET A 194 -6.53 8.42 -14.69
C MET A 194 -7.95 8.98 -14.66
N MET A 195 -8.72 8.82 -15.73
CA MET A 195 -10.15 9.17 -15.73
C MET A 195 -10.92 8.36 -14.68
N ARG A 196 -10.73 7.04 -14.65
CA ARG A 196 -11.37 6.17 -13.64
C ARG A 196 -10.93 6.50 -12.21
N ARG A 197 -9.65 6.83 -12.01
CA ARG A 197 -9.14 7.32 -10.72
C ARG A 197 -9.85 8.61 -10.30
N ASN A 198 -10.02 9.56 -11.20
CA ASN A 198 -10.67 10.84 -10.92
C ASN A 198 -12.16 10.67 -10.62
N GLU A 199 -12.86 9.79 -11.34
CA GLU A 199 -14.24 9.41 -11.04
C GLU A 199 -14.35 8.83 -9.62
N LEU A 200 -13.50 7.86 -9.27
CA LEU A 200 -13.47 7.27 -7.92
C LEU A 200 -13.20 8.32 -6.84
N ALA A 201 -12.21 9.20 -7.05
CA ALA A 201 -11.88 10.25 -6.12
C ALA A 201 -13.05 11.24 -5.92
N SER A 202 -13.75 11.59 -6.99
CA SER A 202 -14.95 12.44 -6.95
C SER A 202 -16.06 11.79 -6.13
N GLU A 203 -16.36 10.51 -6.35
CA GLU A 203 -17.38 9.78 -5.61
C GLU A 203 -17.03 9.62 -4.12
N ILE A 204 -15.75 9.37 -3.79
CA ILE A 204 -15.29 9.35 -2.39
C ILE A 204 -15.49 10.71 -1.71
N LEU A 205 -15.17 11.81 -2.40
CA LEU A 205 -15.39 13.15 -1.85
C LEU A 205 -16.88 13.43 -1.65
N LYS A 206 -17.72 13.16 -2.66
CA LYS A 206 -19.18 13.31 -2.54
C LYS A 206 -19.72 12.51 -1.36
N ALA A 207 -19.34 11.24 -1.23
CA ALA A 207 -19.74 10.39 -0.11
C ALA A 207 -19.34 11.01 1.23
N SER A 208 -18.10 11.50 1.37
CA SER A 208 -17.66 12.15 2.62
C SER A 208 -18.41 13.46 2.91
N PHE A 209 -18.77 14.25 1.89
CA PHE A 209 -19.43 15.55 2.06
C PHE A 209 -20.93 15.45 2.33
N SER A 210 -21.65 14.60 1.61
CA SER A 210 -23.11 14.54 1.64
C SER A 210 -23.67 13.16 1.95
N GLN A 211 -22.83 12.14 2.21
CA GLN A 211 -23.23 10.74 2.31
C GLN A 211 -24.06 10.30 1.09
N SER A 212 -23.68 10.82 -0.08
CA SER A 212 -24.23 10.41 -1.37
C SER A 212 -23.29 9.42 -2.02
N PHE A 213 -23.81 8.23 -2.34
CA PHE A 213 -23.04 7.13 -2.90
C PHE A 213 -23.38 6.94 -4.39
N PRO A 214 -22.48 6.31 -5.17
CA PRO A 214 -22.79 5.90 -6.54
C PRO A 214 -24.01 4.99 -6.60
N ALA A 215 -24.71 5.02 -7.74
CA ALA A 215 -25.79 4.07 -8.01
C ALA A 215 -25.26 2.64 -7.97
N MET A 216 -26.09 1.70 -7.49
CA MET A 216 -25.77 0.28 -7.60
C MET A 216 -25.64 -0.13 -9.07
N LEU A 217 -24.76 -1.09 -9.35
CA LEU A 217 -24.49 -1.57 -10.71
C LEU A 217 -25.71 -2.21 -11.39
N GLN A 218 -26.70 -2.67 -10.61
CA GLN A 218 -27.90 -3.37 -11.10
C GLN A 218 -27.58 -4.60 -11.96
N SER A 219 -26.45 -5.27 -11.68
CA SER A 219 -26.02 -6.50 -12.35
C SER A 219 -26.00 -7.66 -11.35
N PRO A 220 -27.02 -8.55 -11.33
CA PRO A 220 -27.09 -9.66 -10.39
C PRO A 220 -25.84 -10.56 -10.41
N SER A 221 -25.30 -10.86 -11.59
CA SER A 221 -24.10 -11.70 -11.73
C SER A 221 -22.88 -11.09 -11.06
N SER A 222 -22.66 -9.78 -11.24
CA SER A 222 -21.53 -9.06 -10.64
C SER A 222 -21.74 -8.82 -9.14
N CYS A 223 -22.96 -8.47 -8.74
CA CYS A 223 -23.28 -8.15 -7.34
C CYS A 223 -23.27 -9.40 -6.44
N THR A 224 -23.72 -10.56 -6.92
CA THR A 224 -23.79 -11.79 -6.11
C THR A 224 -22.39 -12.26 -5.68
N GLY A 225 -21.38 -12.08 -6.53
CA GLY A 225 -19.98 -12.37 -6.20
C GLY A 225 -19.25 -11.24 -5.46
N CYS A 226 -19.89 -10.09 -5.24
CA CYS A 226 -19.25 -8.92 -4.65
C CYS A 226 -19.04 -9.11 -3.15
N ARG A 227 -17.79 -9.00 -2.69
CA ARG A 227 -17.43 -9.08 -1.27
C ARG A 227 -18.04 -7.96 -0.41
N HIS A 228 -18.49 -6.88 -1.03
CA HIS A 228 -19.12 -5.75 -0.37
C HIS A 228 -20.64 -5.79 -0.44
N LEU A 229 -21.27 -6.86 -0.96
CA LEU A 229 -22.71 -6.94 -1.17
C LEU A 229 -23.52 -6.52 0.07
N THR A 230 -23.22 -7.09 1.24
CA THR A 230 -23.92 -6.76 2.49
C THR A 230 -23.80 -5.29 2.86
N SER A 231 -22.59 -4.71 2.82
CA SER A 231 -22.40 -3.29 3.13
C SER A 231 -23.08 -2.39 2.09
N CYS A 232 -23.00 -2.77 0.81
CA CYS A 232 -23.60 -2.04 -0.30
C CYS A 232 -25.12 -1.99 -0.18
N THR A 233 -25.79 -3.11 0.12
CA THR A 233 -27.24 -3.14 0.29
C THR A 233 -27.70 -2.38 1.52
N ILE A 234 -26.96 -2.45 2.64
CA ILE A 234 -27.26 -1.67 3.86
C ILE A 234 -27.20 -0.17 3.55
N TYR A 235 -26.09 0.33 2.98
CA TYR A 235 -25.98 1.76 2.63
C TYR A 235 -27.04 2.16 1.60
N HIS A 236 -27.28 1.35 0.57
CA HIS A 236 -28.32 1.64 -0.42
C HIS A 236 -29.69 1.81 0.23
N LYS A 237 -30.12 0.86 1.07
CA LYS A 237 -31.40 0.93 1.80
C LYS A 237 -31.50 2.15 2.70
N VAL A 238 -30.46 2.39 3.50
CA VAL A 238 -30.44 3.50 4.48
C VAL A 238 -30.53 4.86 3.77
N HIS A 239 -29.97 4.99 2.58
CA HIS A 239 -30.01 6.21 1.77
C HIS A 239 -31.20 6.29 0.80
N GLY A 240 -32.25 5.49 1.02
CA GLY A 240 -33.52 5.58 0.28
C GLY A 240 -33.64 4.64 -0.92
N GLY A 241 -32.66 3.77 -1.12
CA GLY A 241 -32.70 2.70 -2.10
C GLY A 241 -33.74 1.63 -1.80
N ASN A 242 -34.19 0.97 -2.85
CA ASN A 242 -35.24 -0.05 -2.83
C ASN A 242 -34.92 -1.20 -3.81
N THR A 243 -35.80 -2.20 -3.87
CA THR A 243 -35.67 -3.39 -4.73
C THR A 243 -35.47 -3.05 -6.20
N ALA A 244 -36.22 -2.06 -6.71
CA ALA A 244 -36.13 -1.65 -8.12
C ALA A 244 -34.78 -0.97 -8.43
N THR A 245 -34.32 -0.09 -7.54
CA THR A 245 -33.06 0.66 -7.74
C THR A 245 -31.80 -0.16 -7.44
N SER A 246 -31.92 -1.26 -6.70
CA SER A 246 -30.80 -2.18 -6.43
C SER A 246 -30.52 -3.13 -7.61
N GLY A 247 -31.57 -3.51 -8.36
CA GLY A 247 -31.48 -4.49 -9.44
C GLY A 247 -31.24 -5.92 -8.97
N LEU A 248 -31.48 -6.23 -7.69
CA LEU A 248 -31.23 -7.55 -7.10
C LEU A 248 -32.50 -8.35 -6.75
N GLY A 249 -33.68 -7.74 -6.87
CA GLY A 249 -34.95 -8.40 -6.52
C GLY A 249 -34.97 -8.86 -5.05
N ASP A 250 -35.52 -10.04 -4.81
CA ASP A 250 -35.72 -10.63 -3.47
C ASP A 250 -34.42 -10.72 -2.65
N LEU A 251 -33.27 -10.86 -3.31
CA LEU A 251 -31.97 -10.88 -2.62
C LEU A 251 -31.72 -9.59 -1.84
N PHE A 252 -32.10 -8.44 -2.39
CA PHE A 252 -31.97 -7.16 -1.70
C PHE A 252 -32.86 -7.12 -0.47
N ASP A 253 -34.14 -7.45 -0.62
CA ASP A 253 -35.13 -7.38 0.45
C ASP A 253 -34.78 -8.34 1.60
N ASN A 254 -34.35 -9.56 1.28
CA ASN A 254 -33.89 -10.52 2.29
C ASN A 254 -32.74 -9.98 3.14
N LEU A 255 -31.82 -9.21 2.55
CA LEU A 255 -30.65 -8.66 3.24
C LEU A 255 -30.94 -7.43 4.09
N VAL A 256 -32.07 -6.72 3.88
CA VAL A 256 -32.31 -5.41 4.50
C VAL A 256 -33.69 -5.22 5.13
N ASN A 257 -34.62 -6.16 4.98
CA ASN A 257 -35.99 -6.04 5.51
C ASN A 257 -36.07 -5.92 7.04
N HIS A 258 -35.03 -6.37 7.76
CA HIS A 258 -34.95 -6.22 9.23
C HIS A 258 -34.55 -4.80 9.67
N LEU A 259 -34.24 -3.88 8.75
CA LEU A 259 -33.82 -2.53 9.08
C LEU A 259 -35.03 -1.60 9.29
N SER A 260 -35.09 -0.95 10.47
CA SER A 260 -36.12 0.02 10.84
C SER A 260 -35.69 1.45 10.50
N VAL A 261 -36.61 2.41 10.59
CA VAL A 261 -36.29 3.83 10.42
C VAL A 261 -35.30 4.31 11.50
N ALA A 262 -35.39 3.80 12.73
CA ALA A 262 -34.44 4.10 13.80
C ALA A 262 -33.03 3.62 13.43
N HIS A 263 -32.90 2.40 12.89
CA HIS A 263 -31.63 1.87 12.39
C HIS A 263 -31.02 2.76 11.30
N HIS A 264 -31.83 3.24 10.36
CA HIS A 264 -31.36 4.14 9.29
C HIS A 264 -30.80 5.45 9.85
N ASN A 265 -31.52 6.08 10.78
CA ASN A 265 -31.12 7.33 11.39
C ASN A 265 -29.83 7.17 12.22
N PHE A 266 -29.73 6.09 12.98
CA PHE A 266 -28.53 5.78 13.77
C PHE A 266 -27.31 5.62 12.87
N LEU A 267 -27.39 4.80 11.81
CA LEU A 267 -26.27 4.58 10.90
C LEU A 267 -25.81 5.89 10.24
N LYS A 268 -26.75 6.67 9.70
CA LYS A 268 -26.44 7.97 9.06
C LYS A 268 -25.73 8.91 10.01
N HIS A 269 -26.24 9.04 11.24
CA HIS A 269 -25.69 9.94 12.25
C HIS A 269 -24.24 9.58 12.59
N TRP A 270 -23.97 8.33 12.96
CA TRP A 270 -22.64 7.91 13.37
C TRP A 270 -21.65 7.90 12.22
N ASP A 271 -22.06 7.47 11.03
CA ASP A 271 -21.22 7.52 9.83
C ASP A 271 -20.84 8.96 9.47
N ARG A 272 -21.78 9.91 9.64
CA ARG A 272 -21.53 11.35 9.43
C ARG A 272 -20.55 11.92 10.45
N LEU A 273 -20.63 11.51 11.71
CA LEU A 273 -19.67 11.93 12.73
C LEU A 273 -18.27 11.41 12.41
N ILE A 274 -18.15 10.17 11.93
CA ILE A 274 -16.87 9.63 11.48
C ILE A 274 -16.33 10.42 10.27
N ASP A 275 -17.18 10.82 9.32
CA ASP A 275 -16.76 11.70 8.21
C ASP A 275 -16.26 13.07 8.67
N LEU A 276 -16.96 13.68 9.63
CA LEU A 276 -16.58 14.99 10.19
C LEU A 276 -15.20 14.91 10.87
N GLU A 277 -14.99 13.91 11.72
CA GLU A 277 -13.73 13.71 12.43
C GLU A 277 -12.57 13.37 11.47
N ALA A 278 -12.84 12.50 10.49
CA ALA A 278 -11.84 12.11 9.50
C ALA A 278 -11.37 13.30 8.65
N ARG A 279 -12.26 14.25 8.32
CA ARG A 279 -11.90 15.46 7.57
C ARG A 279 -11.03 16.41 8.36
N THR A 280 -11.32 16.62 9.64
CA THR A 280 -10.47 17.45 10.51
C THR A 280 -9.04 16.92 10.53
N SER A 281 -8.88 15.59 10.54
CA SER A 281 -7.58 14.92 10.46
C SER A 281 -6.91 14.99 9.06
N GLN A 282 -7.64 15.31 7.99
CA GLN A 282 -7.05 15.40 6.63
C GLN A 282 -6.36 16.73 6.34
N VAL A 283 -6.73 17.81 7.04
CA VAL A 283 -6.14 19.15 6.82
C VAL A 283 -4.63 19.12 7.10
N LYS A 284 -4.21 18.47 8.18
CA LYS A 284 -2.80 18.31 8.56
C LYS A 284 -2.00 17.46 7.56
N LYS A 285 -2.66 16.55 6.83
CA LYS A 285 -2.01 15.66 5.85
C LYS A 285 -1.56 16.36 4.57
N LYS A 286 -2.20 17.48 4.20
CA LYS A 286 -1.82 18.25 3.01
C LYS A 286 -0.42 18.85 3.14
N GLU A 287 0.01 19.18 4.36
CA GLU A 287 1.33 19.74 4.64
C GLU A 287 2.45 18.72 4.41
N ILE A 288 2.20 17.44 4.69
CA ILE A 288 3.13 16.32 4.45
C ILE A 288 3.40 16.14 2.94
N LEU A 289 2.42 16.40 2.09
CA LEU A 289 2.50 16.14 0.65
C LEU A 289 3.06 17.31 -0.17
N LEU A 290 3.35 18.46 0.44
CA LEU A 290 3.87 19.64 -0.26
C LEU A 290 5.40 19.54 -0.43
N PRO A 291 5.91 19.65 -1.68
CA PRO A 291 7.33 19.87 -1.93
C PRO A 291 7.78 21.23 -1.38
N LEU A 292 9.03 21.28 -0.91
CA LEU A 292 9.62 22.39 -0.16
C LEU A 292 9.71 23.75 -0.88
N HIS A 293 9.41 23.81 -2.18
CA HIS A 293 9.41 25.08 -2.92
C HIS A 293 8.11 25.89 -2.75
N TYR A 294 7.10 25.36 -2.06
CA TYR A 294 5.89 26.14 -1.77
C TYR A 294 6.09 26.99 -0.52
N ASN A 295 6.48 28.25 -0.75
CA ASN A 295 6.45 29.31 0.23
C ASN A 295 4.98 29.63 0.55
N SER A 296 4.31 28.74 1.28
CA SER A 296 3.01 29.05 1.88
C SER A 296 3.30 30.13 2.91
N GLY A 297 2.85 31.37 2.66
CA GLY A 297 3.00 32.52 3.56
C GLY A 297 2.31 32.37 4.93
N SER A 298 2.05 31.13 5.35
CA SER A 298 1.63 30.78 6.70
C SER A 298 2.84 30.87 7.62
N LYS A 299 2.76 31.77 8.61
CA LYS A 299 3.70 31.94 9.73
C LYS A 299 3.68 30.75 10.71
N SER A 300 3.45 29.54 10.21
CA SER A 300 3.53 28.31 10.97
C SER A 300 4.97 27.81 10.89
N SER A 301 5.57 27.55 12.06
CA SER A 301 6.94 27.06 12.31
C SER A 301 7.63 26.43 11.08
N ALA A 302 8.80 26.95 10.71
CA ALA A 302 9.60 26.37 9.63
C ALA A 302 9.84 24.86 9.90
N PRO A 303 9.74 23.99 8.87
CA PRO A 303 9.86 22.55 9.08
C PRO A 303 11.26 22.19 9.62
N SER A 304 11.29 21.38 10.67
CA SER A 304 12.51 20.86 11.27
C SER A 304 13.18 19.84 10.32
N PHE A 305 14.43 20.09 9.93
CA PHE A 305 15.25 19.13 9.17
C PHE A 305 16.21 18.36 10.07
N TYR A 306 16.47 17.12 9.68
CA TYR A 306 17.35 16.21 10.39
C TYR A 306 18.37 15.56 9.44
N VAL A 307 19.55 15.26 9.96
CA VAL A 307 20.59 14.49 9.30
C VAL A 307 20.69 13.13 9.97
N LEU A 308 20.91 12.07 9.19
CA LEU A 308 21.10 10.74 9.73
C LEU A 308 22.42 10.64 10.51
N ASP A 309 22.37 10.23 11.78
CA ASP A 309 23.55 10.00 12.60
C ASP A 309 24.16 8.64 12.29
N MET A 310 25.31 8.66 11.63
CA MET A 310 26.03 7.44 11.25
C MET A 310 27.17 7.10 12.20
N LYS A 311 27.38 7.86 13.29
CA LYS A 311 28.44 7.56 14.27
C LYS A 311 28.19 6.24 15.01
N ASN A 312 26.92 5.86 15.13
CA ASN A 312 26.49 4.55 15.57
C ASN A 312 25.88 3.83 14.36
N GLU A 313 26.33 2.61 14.05
CA GLU A 313 25.61 1.77 13.09
C GLU A 313 24.15 1.63 13.53
N HIS A 314 23.23 1.50 12.57
CA HIS A 314 21.82 1.26 12.87
C HIS A 314 21.71 0.01 13.75
N SER A 315 21.00 0.12 14.88
CA SER A 315 20.79 -1.04 15.74
C SER A 315 19.64 -1.88 15.20
N VAL A 316 19.78 -3.20 15.29
CA VAL A 316 18.75 -4.17 14.90
C VAL A 316 18.13 -4.74 16.16
N ASP A 317 16.84 -4.49 16.35
CA ASP A 317 16.06 -5.11 17.42
C ASP A 317 15.40 -6.38 16.89
N SER A 318 15.87 -7.53 17.36
CA SER A 318 15.37 -8.87 17.02
C SER A 318 14.57 -9.51 18.16
N SER A 319 14.22 -8.75 19.20
CA SER A 319 13.50 -9.28 20.38
C SER A 319 12.03 -9.63 20.13
N GLY A 320 11.41 -9.06 19.09
CA GLY A 320 10.01 -9.28 18.72
C GLY A 320 9.80 -10.28 17.58
N LYS A 321 8.52 -10.49 17.19
CA LYS A 321 8.11 -11.36 16.05
C LYS A 321 8.74 -10.95 14.70
N SER A 322 9.24 -9.72 14.56
CA SER A 322 9.85 -9.22 13.33
C SER A 322 11.06 -8.32 13.63
N LYS A 323 12.10 -8.43 12.80
CA LYS A 323 13.29 -7.59 12.87
C LYS A 323 12.91 -6.13 12.68
N ARG A 324 13.36 -5.24 13.56
CA ARG A 324 13.19 -3.79 13.41
C ARG A 324 14.56 -3.10 13.30
N TYR A 325 14.62 -2.09 12.45
CA TYR A 325 15.83 -1.31 12.19
C TYR A 325 15.69 0.06 12.84
N ILE A 326 16.67 0.46 13.65
CA ILE A 326 16.60 1.67 14.45
C ILE A 326 17.62 2.68 13.92
N TYR A 327 17.13 3.86 13.55
CA TYR A 327 17.92 4.95 13.00
C TYR A 327 17.83 6.18 13.90
N ASN A 328 18.96 6.84 14.11
CA ASN A 328 19.03 8.09 14.86
C ASN A 328 19.19 9.27 13.91
N PHE A 329 18.38 10.30 14.09
CA PHE A 329 18.38 11.50 13.27
C PHE A 329 18.71 12.70 14.17
N VAL A 330 19.73 13.48 13.83
CA VAL A 330 20.13 14.68 14.57
C VAL A 330 19.56 15.89 13.87
N ARG A 331 18.96 16.80 14.62
CA ARG A 331 18.46 18.07 14.11
C ARG A 331 19.62 18.87 13.50
N GLU A 332 19.43 19.35 12.28
CA GLU A 332 20.40 20.25 11.66
C GLU A 332 20.42 21.57 12.42
N LYS A 333 21.59 21.99 12.90
CA LYS A 333 21.76 23.32 13.50
C LYS A 333 21.76 24.33 12.36
N MET A 334 20.74 25.19 12.28
CA MET A 334 20.82 26.34 11.37
C MET A 334 22.07 27.15 11.74
N GLN A 335 22.93 27.42 10.75
CA GLN A 335 24.03 28.35 10.97
C GLN A 335 23.43 29.71 11.35
N PRO A 336 23.89 30.36 12.42
CA PRO A 336 23.46 31.72 12.70
C PRO A 336 23.94 32.61 11.54
N GLU A 337 22.98 33.17 10.80
CA GLU A 337 23.28 34.23 9.86
C GLU A 337 24.05 35.34 10.60
N ALA A 338 25.06 35.88 9.92
CA ALA A 338 26.08 36.73 10.50
C ALA A 338 25.51 37.82 11.44
N ALA A 339 26.04 37.82 12.66
CA ALA A 339 26.03 38.86 13.68
C ALA A 339 25.06 40.04 13.46
N GLY A 340 23.87 39.95 14.07
CA GLY A 340 22.95 41.07 14.21
C GLY A 340 21.86 40.79 15.24
N HIS A 341 22.16 41.10 16.51
CA HIS A 341 21.27 41.22 17.67
C HIS A 341 19.86 40.61 17.57
N SER A 342 19.67 39.42 18.15
CA SER A 342 18.43 38.96 18.79
C SER A 342 18.79 37.77 19.68
N GLU A 343 18.28 37.74 20.92
CA GLU A 343 18.37 36.56 21.79
C GLU A 343 17.86 35.29 21.06
N PRO A 344 18.38 34.09 21.38
CA PRO A 344 17.87 32.86 20.79
C PRO A 344 16.42 32.66 21.27
N GLN A 345 15.46 33.12 20.46
CA GLN A 345 14.06 32.76 20.64
C GLN A 345 14.01 31.24 20.65
N ALA A 346 13.53 30.69 21.76
CA ALA A 346 13.47 29.25 22.00
C ALA A 346 12.94 28.53 20.75
N GLU A 347 13.84 27.81 20.08
CA GLU A 347 13.53 27.00 18.92
C GLU A 347 12.35 26.10 19.28
N SER A 348 11.19 26.43 18.72
CA SER A 348 9.93 25.76 18.99
C SER A 348 10.08 24.30 18.58
N LEU A 349 10.19 23.42 19.56
CA LEU A 349 9.93 21.99 19.35
C LEU A 349 8.60 21.86 18.61
N ASP A 350 8.55 21.03 17.57
CA ASP A 350 7.27 20.57 17.04
C ASP A 350 6.60 19.75 18.15
N PHE A 351 5.83 20.40 19.03
CA PHE A 351 5.17 19.83 20.21
C PHE A 351 4.16 18.69 19.89
N ASN A 352 4.05 18.31 18.62
CA ASN A 352 3.10 17.32 18.11
C ASN A 352 3.68 15.89 18.02
N LEU A 353 5.01 15.73 18.15
CA LEU A 353 5.66 14.41 18.09
C LEU A 353 5.99 13.89 19.50
N LYS A 354 5.65 12.63 19.75
CA LYS A 354 6.01 11.90 20.98
C LYS A 354 6.46 10.47 20.67
N SER A 355 7.19 9.87 21.61
CA SER A 355 7.50 8.43 21.53
C SER A 355 6.22 7.60 21.36
N GLY A 356 6.29 6.63 20.46
CA GLY A 356 5.18 5.79 20.03
C GLY A 356 4.38 6.33 18.85
N ASP A 357 4.53 7.59 18.45
CA ASP A 357 3.85 8.12 17.27
C ASP A 357 4.38 7.44 15.99
N CYS A 358 3.46 7.11 15.08
CA CYS A 358 3.80 6.71 13.73
C CYS A 358 4.29 7.93 12.93
N VAL A 359 5.31 7.75 12.10
CA VAL A 359 5.94 8.81 11.31
C VAL A 359 6.24 8.36 9.89
N VAL A 360 6.24 9.34 8.98
CA VAL A 360 6.66 9.22 7.58
C VAL A 360 7.96 9.99 7.40
N LEU A 361 8.95 9.35 6.79
CA LEU A 361 10.25 9.94 6.46
C LEU A 361 10.24 10.39 5.00
N SER A 362 10.57 11.65 4.77
CA SER A 362 10.71 12.26 3.43
C SER A 362 12.05 12.99 3.34
N THR A 363 12.54 13.23 2.13
CA THR A 363 13.77 13.97 1.90
C THR A 363 13.49 15.38 1.38
N GLN A 364 14.38 16.32 1.68
CA GLN A 364 14.32 17.68 1.15
C GLN A 364 14.47 17.70 -0.39
N SER A 365 15.21 16.74 -0.96
CA SER A 365 15.36 16.55 -2.41
C SER A 365 14.05 16.25 -3.14
N GLY A 366 12.94 16.04 -2.42
CA GLY A 366 11.60 15.90 -2.98
C GLY A 366 11.06 14.48 -2.98
N ARG A 367 11.80 13.50 -2.45
CA ARG A 367 11.29 12.13 -2.27
C ARG A 367 10.41 12.10 -1.02
N ILE A 368 9.14 11.82 -1.22
CA ILE A 368 8.19 11.72 -0.12
C ILE A 368 8.01 10.25 0.31
N ALA A 369 7.62 10.04 1.57
CA ALA A 369 7.26 8.71 2.09
C ALA A 369 8.27 7.62 1.71
N VAL A 370 9.55 7.94 1.88
CA VAL A 370 10.67 7.03 1.64
C VAL A 370 10.54 5.82 2.56
N ALA A 371 10.23 6.05 3.83
CA ALA A 371 9.97 5.01 4.82
C ALA A 371 8.90 5.44 5.83
N ASN A 372 8.25 4.45 6.45
CA ASN A 372 7.33 4.64 7.57
C ASN A 372 7.88 3.95 8.81
N GLY A 373 7.67 4.56 9.97
CA GLY A 373 8.21 4.06 11.23
C GLY A 373 7.41 4.51 12.44
N SER A 374 7.95 4.23 13.62
CA SER A 374 7.48 4.81 14.87
C SER A 374 8.62 5.42 15.67
N ILE A 375 8.33 6.51 16.37
CA ILE A 375 9.32 7.18 17.24
C ILE A 375 9.59 6.27 18.44
N ARG A 376 10.86 5.94 18.68
CA ARG A 376 11.34 5.24 19.88
C ARG A 376 11.68 6.23 20.98
N ASP A 377 12.45 7.25 20.61
CA ASP A 377 12.96 8.28 21.50
C ASP A 377 13.00 9.62 20.78
N ILE A 378 12.78 10.70 21.53
CA ILE A 378 12.78 12.06 21.00
C ILE A 378 13.37 13.02 22.04
N SER A 379 14.26 13.90 21.59
CA SER A 379 14.84 14.98 22.37
C SER A 379 14.80 16.30 21.58
N ARG A 380 15.40 17.35 22.16
CA ARG A 380 15.58 18.63 21.45
C ARG A 380 16.53 18.54 20.25
N SER A 381 17.50 17.64 20.32
CA SER A 381 18.57 17.52 19.33
C SER A 381 18.47 16.29 18.44
N HIS A 382 17.68 15.27 18.82
CA HIS A 382 17.61 14.04 18.04
C HIS A 382 16.21 13.40 18.07
N ILE A 383 15.94 12.59 17.04
CA ILE A 383 14.79 11.70 16.95
C ILE A 383 15.30 10.30 16.57
N THR A 384 14.90 9.30 17.32
CA THR A 384 15.19 7.90 17.01
C THR A 384 13.93 7.23 16.47
N VAL A 385 14.01 6.67 15.27
CA VAL A 385 12.88 6.03 14.57
C VAL A 385 13.14 4.53 14.40
N SER A 386 12.13 3.72 14.69
CA SER A 386 12.10 2.29 14.39
C SER A 386 11.33 2.02 13.10
N LEU A 387 12.00 1.36 12.15
CA LEU A 387 11.44 0.95 10.86
C LEU A 387 11.26 -0.58 10.83
N SER A 388 10.27 -1.06 10.09
CA SER A 388 10.08 -2.50 9.83
C SER A 388 11.03 -3.05 8.77
N ARG A 389 11.68 -2.17 7.99
CA ARG A 389 12.59 -2.49 6.89
C ARG A 389 13.81 -1.57 6.95
N ARG A 390 14.89 -1.93 6.26
CA ARG A 390 16.08 -1.07 6.15
C ARG A 390 15.70 0.23 5.43
N LEU A 391 16.25 1.34 5.90
CA LEU A 391 16.10 2.63 5.23
C LEU A 391 16.93 2.62 3.95
N ARG A 392 16.28 2.86 2.81
CA ARG A 392 16.92 2.91 1.49
C ARG A 392 16.43 4.13 0.73
N LEU A 393 17.29 4.72 -0.10
CA LEU A 393 16.87 5.75 -1.05
C LEU A 393 16.51 5.11 -2.39
N PRO A 394 15.32 5.42 -2.95
CA PRO A 394 14.96 4.97 -4.29
C PRO A 394 16.01 5.41 -5.33
N GLY A 395 16.54 4.43 -6.06
CA GLY A 395 17.55 4.63 -7.11
C GLY A 395 19.00 4.73 -6.62
N SER A 396 19.25 4.65 -5.31
CA SER A 396 20.61 4.49 -4.78
C SER A 396 21.06 3.05 -4.94
N SER A 397 22.29 2.85 -5.41
CA SER A 397 22.86 1.50 -5.51
C SER A 397 23.34 1.02 -4.14
N SER A 398 23.33 -0.29 -3.92
CA SER A 398 23.77 -0.90 -2.65
C SER A 398 25.20 -0.51 -2.24
N LEU A 399 26.04 -0.06 -3.18
CA LEU A 399 27.42 0.37 -2.93
C LEU A 399 27.53 1.81 -2.40
N LEU A 400 26.56 2.67 -2.70
CA LEU A 400 26.55 4.09 -2.35
C LEU A 400 25.48 4.45 -1.30
N GLU A 401 24.61 3.49 -0.96
CA GLU A 401 23.45 3.64 -0.07
C GLU A 401 23.76 4.45 1.19
N GLN A 402 24.85 4.13 1.88
CA GLN A 402 25.22 4.80 3.14
C GLN A 402 25.65 6.26 2.93
N GLY A 403 26.37 6.55 1.84
CA GLY A 403 26.82 7.90 1.51
C GLY A 403 25.69 8.78 0.98
N ASP A 404 24.77 8.20 0.22
CA ASP A 404 23.59 8.91 -0.29
C ASP A 404 22.62 9.25 0.83
N LEU A 405 22.35 8.32 1.77
CA LEU A 405 21.52 8.55 2.95
C LEU A 405 22.03 9.70 3.83
N GLN A 406 23.35 9.86 3.94
CA GLN A 406 23.99 10.90 4.74
C GLN A 406 23.86 12.29 4.13
N ARG A 407 23.83 12.39 2.80
CA ARG A 407 23.74 13.67 2.08
C ARG A 407 22.33 14.24 2.06
N GLU A 408 21.33 13.41 2.37
CA GLU A 408 19.94 13.84 2.40
C GLU A 408 19.60 14.54 3.73
N LEU A 409 18.82 15.61 3.60
CA LEU A 409 18.11 16.22 4.72
C LEU A 409 16.74 15.59 4.85
N TRP A 410 16.45 15.07 6.04
CA TRP A 410 15.25 14.32 6.35
C TRP A 410 14.21 15.20 7.01
N ARG A 411 12.97 15.06 6.56
CA ARG A 411 11.78 15.56 7.24
C ARG A 411 11.03 14.37 7.83
N ILE A 412 10.67 14.48 9.10
CA ILE A 412 9.96 13.45 9.84
C ILE A 412 8.60 14.01 10.22
N ASP A 413 7.56 13.54 9.55
CA ASP A 413 6.19 14.00 9.74
C ASP A 413 5.37 12.94 10.46
N LYS A 414 4.39 13.34 11.27
CA LYS A 414 3.47 12.41 11.92
C LYS A 414 2.57 11.71 10.90
N ASP A 415 2.54 10.38 10.93
CA ASP A 415 1.66 9.58 10.09
C ASP A 415 0.24 9.50 10.68
N GLU A 416 -0.57 10.52 10.41
CA GLU A 416 -2.00 10.50 10.72
C GLU A 416 -2.82 9.61 9.75
N PHE A 417 -2.21 8.92 8.78
CA PHE A 417 -2.92 7.98 7.90
C PHE A 417 -3.31 6.67 8.60
N SER A 418 -2.68 6.36 9.73
CA SER A 418 -2.98 5.23 10.61
C SER A 418 -4.25 5.39 11.47
N SER A 419 -5.29 6.03 10.93
CA SER A 419 -6.53 6.33 11.68
C SER A 419 -7.46 5.11 11.81
N SER A 420 -8.11 4.95 12.97
CA SER A 420 -9.07 3.87 13.26
C SER A 420 -10.43 4.01 12.59
N PHE A 421 -10.64 5.04 11.74
CA PHE A 421 -11.93 5.32 11.10
C PHE A 421 -12.47 4.17 10.23
N ALA A 422 -11.58 3.40 9.59
CA ALA A 422 -11.99 2.24 8.81
C ALA A 422 -12.61 1.15 9.71
N THR A 423 -11.98 0.88 10.86
CA THR A 423 -12.50 -0.06 11.87
C THR A 423 -13.80 0.42 12.48
N MET A 424 -13.90 1.72 12.80
CA MET A 424 -15.14 2.32 13.30
C MET A 424 -16.30 2.12 12.32
N ARG A 425 -16.10 2.47 11.03
CA ARG A 425 -17.12 2.24 9.98
C ARG A 425 -17.44 0.77 9.80
N PHE A 426 -16.42 -0.10 9.80
CA PHE A 426 -16.64 -1.54 9.70
C PHE A 426 -17.53 -2.06 10.83
N ASN A 427 -17.21 -1.74 12.08
CA ASN A 427 -18.00 -2.16 13.24
C ASN A 427 -19.43 -1.60 13.18
N LEU A 428 -19.56 -0.33 12.80
CA LEU A 428 -20.85 0.34 12.64
C LEU A 428 -21.72 -0.36 11.59
N VAL A 429 -21.19 -0.63 10.39
CA VAL A 429 -21.94 -1.31 9.32
C VAL A 429 -22.24 -2.77 9.68
N GLN A 430 -21.29 -3.47 10.32
CA GLN A 430 -21.51 -4.85 10.75
C GLN A 430 -22.67 -4.98 11.73
N LEU A 431 -22.90 -4.00 12.62
CA LEU A 431 -24.05 -3.98 13.52
C LEU A 431 -25.39 -4.08 12.78
N PHE A 432 -25.47 -3.61 11.54
CA PHE A 432 -26.69 -3.65 10.72
C PHE A 432 -26.81 -4.87 9.80
N SER A 433 -25.78 -5.72 9.75
CA SER A 433 -25.87 -6.99 9.03
C SER A 433 -26.85 -7.97 9.69
N GLN A 434 -27.44 -8.85 8.89
CA GLN A 434 -28.44 -9.83 9.30
C GLN A 434 -27.78 -11.03 10.01
N LYS A 435 -27.39 -10.85 11.28
CA LYS A 435 -26.87 -11.92 12.15
C LYS A 435 -27.63 -11.93 13.49
N PRO A 436 -27.90 -13.10 14.09
CA PRO A 436 -28.66 -13.18 15.35
C PRO A 436 -28.07 -12.33 16.49
N GLN A 437 -26.74 -12.36 16.65
CA GLN A 437 -26.03 -11.55 17.65
C GLN A 437 -26.24 -10.04 17.42
N ASN A 438 -26.17 -9.61 16.16
CA ASN A 438 -26.35 -8.21 15.79
C ASN A 438 -27.80 -7.73 16.01
N THR A 439 -28.79 -8.61 15.85
CA THR A 439 -30.18 -8.31 16.21
C THR A 439 -30.32 -7.98 17.69
N LYS A 440 -29.72 -8.77 18.58
CA LYS A 440 -29.71 -8.47 20.02
C LYS A 440 -28.99 -7.15 20.32
N LEU A 441 -27.85 -6.90 19.67
CA LEU A 441 -27.10 -5.66 19.86
C LEU A 441 -27.88 -4.43 19.39
N ARG A 442 -28.55 -4.49 18.23
CA ARG A 442 -29.38 -3.36 17.75
C ARG A 442 -30.52 -3.04 18.71
N LYS A 443 -31.19 -4.06 19.24
CA LYS A 443 -32.25 -3.88 20.25
C LYS A 443 -31.77 -3.12 21.47
N LEU A 444 -30.60 -3.50 22.01
CA LEU A 444 -30.05 -2.87 23.21
C LEU A 444 -29.45 -1.47 22.93
N VAL A 445 -28.72 -1.31 21.83
CA VAL A 445 -27.89 -0.11 21.57
C VAL A 445 -28.63 0.94 20.75
N VAL A 446 -29.47 0.52 19.81
CA VAL A 446 -30.15 1.41 18.86
C VAL A 446 -31.61 1.61 19.25
N ASP A 447 -32.33 0.53 19.52
CA ASP A 447 -33.75 0.59 19.90
C ASP A 447 -33.95 0.90 21.41
N LEU A 448 -32.86 0.85 22.19
CA LEU A 448 -32.83 1.10 23.63
C LEU A 448 -33.80 0.21 24.42
N GLU A 449 -34.01 -1.03 23.96
CA GLU A 449 -34.76 -2.05 24.71
C GLU A 449 -34.05 -2.33 26.05
N GLY A 450 -34.80 -2.30 27.15
CA GLY A 450 -34.25 -2.59 28.48
C GLY A 450 -33.61 -3.97 28.53
N SER A 451 -32.47 -4.09 29.22
CA SER A 451 -31.82 -5.40 29.40
C SER A 451 -32.76 -6.31 30.21
N GLN A 452 -33.23 -7.40 29.60
CA GLN A 452 -33.86 -8.47 30.34
C GLN A 452 -32.76 -9.16 31.17
N VAL A 453 -32.78 -8.90 32.48
CA VAL A 453 -31.91 -9.55 33.48
C VAL A 453 -32.34 -10.99 33.69
#